data_AF-A0A8B9DFJ2-F1
#
_entry.id   AF-A0A8B9DFJ2-F1
#
_cell.length_a   1.000
_cell.length_b   1.000
_cell.length_c   1.000
_cell.angle_alpha   90.00
_cell.angle_beta   90.00
_cell.angle_gamma   90.00
#
_symmetry.space_group_name_H-M   'P 1'
#
loop_
_entity.id
_entity.type
_entity.pdbx_description
1 polymer ?
#
loop_
_entity_poly.entity_id
_entity_poly.type
_entity_poly.pdbx_seq_one_letter_code
_entity_poly.pdbx_strand_id
1 'polypeptide(L)'
;MFLSTCEHLLYNKELIRYLEESKFDAVFTDPILPCGQILAEHLSVPSVFYLQQIPCGLEFEATQCPNPPSYVPRVFTDNTDHMNFLQRVKNVIFDIPNFFLCDVVFQPYSKLASEFLQREVTVPDLLHKASIWLIKLDFVLHYPRPLMPNMILVSGVNCPMACLVISDFLSIPPSSLKKILDVLSCNKLRKYWSMKDVCRPHSTRRTK
;
A
#
# COMPACT_ATOMS: atom_id res chain seq x y z
N MET A 1 8.66 11.55 14.04
CA MET A 1 7.65 12.51 13.55
C MET A 1 6.41 11.80 12.99
N PHE A 2 6.54 10.78 12.13
CA PHE A 2 5.38 10.07 11.58
C PHE A 2 4.63 9.17 12.58
N LEU A 3 5.35 8.46 13.48
CA LEU A 3 4.74 7.61 14.51
C LEU A 3 3.82 8.40 15.47
N SER A 4 4.26 9.57 15.94
CA SER A 4 3.45 10.41 16.84
C SER A 4 2.17 10.90 16.17
N THR A 5 2.22 11.23 14.87
CA THR A 5 1.02 11.62 14.13
C THR A 5 0.06 10.44 13.95
N CYS A 6 0.60 9.24 13.74
CA CYS A 6 -0.16 7.99 13.72
C CYS A 6 -0.91 7.77 15.03
N GLU A 7 -0.18 7.90 16.15
CA GLU A 7 -0.71 7.75 17.49
C GLU A 7 -1.83 8.75 17.78
N HIS A 8 -1.60 10.04 17.49
CA HIS A 8 -2.62 11.08 17.64
C HIS A 8 -3.88 10.81 16.79
N LEU A 9 -3.73 10.23 15.61
CA LEU A 9 -4.84 9.90 14.72
C LEU A 9 -5.65 8.71 15.25
N LEU A 10 -4.98 7.66 15.70
CA LEU A 10 -5.61 6.45 16.22
C LEU A 10 -6.29 6.71 17.58
N TYR A 11 -5.66 7.46 18.47
CA TYR A 11 -6.22 7.76 19.80
C TYR A 11 -7.23 8.91 19.82
N ASN A 12 -7.50 9.56 18.68
CA ASN A 12 -8.55 10.57 18.58
C ASN A 12 -9.94 9.90 18.51
N LYS A 13 -10.57 9.74 19.67
CA LYS A 13 -11.88 9.10 19.82
C LYS A 13 -12.99 9.77 19.01
N GLU A 14 -12.96 11.10 18.87
CA GLU A 14 -13.96 11.83 18.09
C GLU A 14 -13.87 11.46 16.61
N LEU A 15 -12.63 11.40 16.10
CA LEU A 15 -12.36 11.00 14.72
C LEU A 15 -12.71 9.53 14.48
N ILE A 16 -12.27 8.60 15.34
CA ILE A 16 -12.57 7.17 15.18
C ILE A 16 -14.09 6.94 15.15
N ARG A 17 -14.83 7.53 16.09
CA ARG A 17 -16.29 7.46 16.10
C ARG A 17 -16.92 8.00 14.82
N TYR A 18 -16.43 9.15 14.33
CA TYR A 18 -16.90 9.71 13.07
C TYR A 18 -16.67 8.76 11.88
N LEU A 19 -15.51 8.08 11.85
CA LEU A 19 -15.16 7.14 10.78
C LEU A 19 -16.03 5.88 10.82
N GLU A 20 -16.31 5.35 12.01
CA GLU A 20 -17.24 4.23 12.24
C GLU A 20 -18.67 4.58 11.79
N GLU A 21 -19.16 5.75 12.17
CA GLU A 21 -20.49 6.25 11.79
C GLU A 21 -20.61 6.51 10.28
N SER A 22 -19.50 6.91 9.65
CA SER A 22 -19.46 7.26 8.22
C SER A 22 -19.62 6.06 7.28
N LYS A 23 -19.33 4.84 7.75
CA LYS A 23 -19.41 3.56 7.00
C LYS A 23 -18.72 3.64 5.63
N PHE A 24 -17.39 3.66 5.65
CA PHE A 24 -16.58 3.61 4.43
C PHE A 24 -16.59 2.21 3.81
N ASP A 25 -16.43 2.17 2.48
CA ASP A 25 -16.42 0.91 1.73
C ASP A 25 -14.98 0.33 1.62
N ALA A 26 -13.96 1.19 1.63
CA ALA A 26 -12.55 0.80 1.56
C ALA A 26 -11.63 1.91 2.10
N VAL A 27 -10.42 1.52 2.52
CA VAL A 27 -9.35 2.46 2.92
C VAL A 27 -8.23 2.44 1.88
N PHE A 28 -7.94 3.60 1.34
CA PHE A 28 -6.81 3.83 0.44
C PHE A 28 -5.64 4.40 1.24
N THR A 29 -4.52 3.69 1.30
CA THR A 29 -3.40 4.07 2.18
C THR A 29 -2.05 3.75 1.55
N ASP A 30 -1.02 4.46 2.00
CA ASP A 30 0.38 4.14 1.70
C ASP A 30 0.90 3.18 2.79
N PRO A 31 1.34 1.95 2.44
CA PRO A 31 1.84 0.97 3.41
C PRO A 31 3.19 1.35 4.04
N ILE A 32 3.92 2.34 3.51
CA ILE A 32 5.14 2.86 4.17
C ILE A 32 4.80 3.42 5.57
N LEU A 33 3.60 3.96 5.73
CA LEU A 33 3.05 4.42 7.01
C LEU A 33 1.85 3.54 7.39
N PRO A 34 2.02 2.47 8.18
CA PRO A 34 0.98 1.45 8.41
C PRO A 34 -0.24 1.94 9.22
N CYS A 35 -0.36 3.23 9.51
CA CYS A 35 -1.47 3.85 10.24
C CYS A 35 -2.83 3.61 9.57
N GLY A 36 -2.90 3.80 8.25
CA GLY A 36 -4.12 3.55 7.50
C GLY A 36 -4.50 2.06 7.49
N GLN A 37 -3.51 1.16 7.53
CA GLN A 37 -3.77 -0.28 7.62
C GLN A 37 -4.30 -0.69 8.99
N ILE A 38 -3.73 -0.13 10.07
CA ILE A 38 -4.25 -0.33 11.44
C ILE A 38 -5.71 0.13 11.53
N LEU A 39 -6.00 1.30 10.94
CA LEU A 39 -7.36 1.84 10.90
C LEU A 39 -8.31 0.97 10.06
N ALA A 40 -7.86 0.48 8.91
CA ALA A 40 -8.66 -0.41 8.06
C ALA A 40 -9.04 -1.70 8.79
N GLU A 41 -8.11 -2.27 9.55
CA GLU A 41 -8.35 -3.45 10.38
C GLU A 41 -9.35 -3.16 11.51
N HIS A 42 -9.24 -2.01 12.18
CA HIS A 42 -10.19 -1.60 13.22
C HIS A 42 -11.62 -1.42 12.66
N LEU A 43 -11.73 -0.77 11.49
CA LEU A 43 -13.01 -0.55 10.81
C LEU A 43 -13.54 -1.81 10.09
N SER A 44 -12.74 -2.88 10.02
CA SER A 44 -13.08 -4.12 9.29
C SER A 44 -13.44 -3.89 7.81
N VAL A 45 -12.69 -2.99 7.15
CA VAL A 45 -12.90 -2.63 5.73
C VAL A 45 -11.67 -3.02 4.89
N PRO A 46 -11.86 -3.38 3.62
CA PRO A 46 -10.75 -3.74 2.74
C PRO A 46 -9.79 -2.56 2.55
N SER A 47 -8.49 -2.85 2.56
CA SER A 47 -7.46 -1.87 2.29
C SER A 47 -6.88 -2.00 0.88
N VAL A 48 -6.66 -0.85 0.27
CA VAL A 48 -6.04 -0.69 -1.04
C VAL A 48 -4.75 0.09 -0.83
N PHE A 49 -3.63 -0.54 -1.15
CA PHE A 49 -2.32 0.07 -1.05
C PHE A 49 -1.93 0.79 -2.31
N TYR A 50 -1.32 1.95 -2.16
CA TYR A 50 -0.71 2.69 -3.25
C TYR A 50 0.70 3.07 -2.88
N LEU A 51 1.67 2.46 -3.56
CA LEU A 51 3.08 2.59 -3.25
C LEU A 51 3.92 2.45 -4.52
N GLN A 52 5.16 2.93 -4.48
CA GLN A 52 6.15 2.57 -5.50
C GLN A 52 6.92 1.31 -5.08
N GLN A 53 7.57 1.35 -3.91
CA GLN A 53 8.25 0.21 -3.27
C GLN A 53 8.26 0.46 -1.75
N ILE A 54 8.29 -0.60 -0.94
CA ILE A 54 8.51 -0.47 0.50
C ILE A 54 10.01 -0.65 0.76
N PRO A 55 10.64 0.13 1.65
CA PRO A 55 11.98 -0.17 2.10
C PRO A 55 12.10 -1.63 2.56
N CYS A 56 13.28 -2.20 2.33
CA CYS A 56 13.64 -3.59 2.65
C CYS A 56 12.87 -4.71 1.94
N GLY A 57 11.94 -4.39 1.04
CA GLY A 57 11.20 -5.43 0.32
C GLY A 57 10.09 -6.09 1.13
N LEU A 58 9.55 -5.40 2.14
CA LEU A 58 8.45 -5.90 2.97
C LEU A 58 7.20 -6.22 2.15
N GLU A 59 7.01 -5.56 0.99
CA GLU A 59 5.95 -5.87 0.04
C GLU A 59 6.03 -7.31 -0.47
N PHE A 60 7.23 -7.87 -0.62
CA PHE A 60 7.41 -9.24 -1.13
C PHE A 60 7.07 -10.27 -0.06
N GLU A 61 7.43 -10.01 1.19
CA GLU A 61 7.04 -10.84 2.32
C GLU A 61 5.52 -10.80 2.54
N ALA A 62 4.92 -9.61 2.53
CA ALA A 62 3.47 -9.46 2.72
C ALA A 62 2.66 -10.13 1.60
N THR A 63 3.10 -9.98 0.35
CA THR A 63 2.42 -10.57 -0.82
C THR A 63 2.78 -12.04 -1.05
N GLN A 64 3.76 -12.59 -0.32
CA GLN A 64 4.33 -13.92 -0.58
C GLN A 64 4.88 -14.07 -2.01
N CYS A 65 5.30 -12.96 -2.61
CA CYS A 65 5.82 -12.91 -3.95
C CYS A 65 7.32 -13.26 -3.95
N PRO A 66 7.78 -14.23 -4.77
CA PRO A 66 9.19 -14.59 -4.80
C PRO A 66 10.05 -13.44 -5.35
N ASN A 67 11.07 -13.06 -4.58
CA ASN A 67 12.02 -12.00 -4.95
C ASN A 67 13.47 -12.48 -4.73
N PRO A 68 13.99 -13.35 -5.62
CA PRO A 68 15.28 -14.01 -5.42
C PRO A 68 16.46 -13.04 -5.66
N PRO A 69 17.37 -12.88 -4.69
CA PRO A 69 18.57 -12.04 -4.84
C PRO A 69 19.58 -12.62 -5.86
N SER A 70 19.36 -13.82 -6.39
CA SER A 70 20.21 -14.42 -7.42
C SER A 70 19.98 -13.86 -8.82
N TYR A 71 18.77 -13.34 -9.10
CA TYR A 71 18.37 -12.84 -10.41
C TYR A 71 17.95 -11.36 -10.37
N VAL A 72 17.44 -10.91 -9.23
CA VAL A 72 16.95 -9.54 -9.07
C VAL A 72 18.02 -8.71 -8.36
N PRO A 73 18.63 -7.72 -9.03
CA PRO A 73 19.62 -6.87 -8.39
C PRO A 73 18.98 -6.00 -7.30
N ARG A 74 19.64 -5.91 -6.15
CA ARG A 74 19.23 -5.09 -5.02
C ARG A 74 19.64 -3.64 -5.28
N VAL A 75 18.80 -2.73 -4.80
CA VAL A 75 19.09 -1.29 -4.80
C VAL A 75 20.44 -1.06 -4.10
N PHE A 76 21.25 -0.14 -4.61
CA PHE A 76 22.62 0.17 -4.15
C PHE A 76 23.73 -0.84 -4.51
N THR A 77 23.46 -1.87 -5.30
CA THR A 77 24.51 -2.80 -5.76
C THR A 77 25.10 -2.45 -7.13
N ASP A 78 24.47 -1.55 -7.88
CA ASP A 78 24.73 -1.18 -9.28
C ASP A 78 24.86 -2.39 -10.23
N ASN A 79 24.22 -3.49 -9.85
CA ASN A 79 24.17 -4.71 -10.64
C ASN A 79 23.03 -4.64 -11.68
N THR A 80 23.22 -5.33 -12.81
CA THR A 80 22.19 -5.55 -13.82
C THR A 80 21.44 -6.87 -13.58
N ASP A 81 20.48 -7.19 -14.44
CA ASP A 81 19.84 -8.52 -14.52
C ASP A 81 20.83 -9.65 -14.85
N HIS A 82 21.89 -9.31 -15.58
CA HIS A 82 22.96 -10.24 -15.93
C HIS A 82 24.13 -10.18 -14.93
N MET A 83 23.97 -10.86 -13.80
CA MET A 83 25.01 -10.98 -12.76
C MET A 83 25.87 -12.23 -12.90
N ASN A 84 27.20 -12.07 -12.76
CA ASN A 84 28.14 -13.16 -12.54
C ASN A 84 28.05 -13.70 -11.10
N PHE A 85 28.73 -14.81 -10.80
CA PHE A 85 28.66 -15.46 -9.48
C PHE A 85 29.01 -14.51 -8.32
N LEU A 86 30.09 -13.72 -8.45
CA LEU A 86 30.52 -12.80 -7.40
C LEU A 86 29.53 -11.64 -7.19
N GLN A 87 28.94 -11.13 -8.27
CA GLN A 87 27.89 -10.12 -8.21
C GLN A 87 26.65 -10.65 -7.50
N ARG A 88 26.27 -11.92 -7.71
CA ARG A 88 25.16 -12.57 -6.99
C ARG A 88 25.47 -12.71 -5.50
N VAL A 89 26.69 -13.13 -5.15
CA VAL A 89 27.12 -13.23 -3.75
C VAL A 89 27.08 -11.85 -3.09
N LYS A 90 27.60 -10.81 -3.76
CA LYS A 90 27.48 -9.42 -3.31
C LYS A 90 26.01 -9.05 -3.11
N ASN A 91 25.14 -9.39 -4.05
CA ASN A 91 23.72 -9.05 -4.00
C ASN A 91 23.02 -9.68 -2.78
N VAL A 92 23.35 -10.92 -2.43
CA VAL A 92 22.85 -11.60 -1.22
C VAL A 92 23.38 -10.91 0.04
N ILE A 93 24.66 -10.55 0.09
CA ILE A 93 25.26 -9.86 1.24
C ILE A 93 24.58 -8.50 1.48
N PHE A 94 24.24 -7.77 0.42
CA PHE A 94 23.50 -6.50 0.53
C PHE A 94 22.04 -6.67 0.94
N ASP A 95 21.46 -7.85 0.75
CA ASP A 95 20.08 -8.14 1.14
C ASP A 95 19.92 -8.43 2.63
N ILE A 96 20.92 -9.05 3.27
CA ILE A 96 20.88 -9.45 4.68
C ILE A 96 20.58 -8.26 5.63
N PRO A 97 21.27 -7.10 5.53
CA PRO A 97 21.00 -5.97 6.41
C PRO A 97 19.59 -5.41 6.29
N ASN A 98 18.95 -5.53 5.13
CA ASN A 98 17.59 -5.02 4.92
C ASN A 98 16.57 -5.72 5.82
N PHE A 99 16.71 -7.03 6.04
CA PHE A 99 15.84 -7.77 6.95
C PHE A 99 15.90 -7.22 8.38
N PHE A 100 17.11 -7.12 8.95
CA PHE A 100 17.28 -6.63 10.32
C PHE A 100 16.91 -5.16 10.50
N LEU A 101 17.21 -4.31 9.51
CA LEU A 101 16.91 -2.89 9.60
C LEU A 101 15.40 -2.65 9.59
N CYS A 102 14.64 -3.42 8.80
CA CYS A 102 13.20 -3.23 8.74
C CYS A 102 12.46 -3.67 9.99
N ASP A 103 12.89 -4.74 10.64
CA ASP A 103 12.31 -5.11 11.93
C ASP A 103 12.40 -3.94 12.90
N VAL A 104 13.58 -3.33 13.04
CA VAL A 104 13.81 -2.19 13.95
C VAL A 104 12.95 -0.97 13.58
N VAL A 105 12.80 -0.67 12.30
CA VAL A 105 12.01 0.49 11.82
C VAL A 105 10.51 0.28 12.05
N PHE A 106 10.00 -0.94 11.86
CA PHE A 106 8.57 -1.25 11.97
C PHE A 106 8.12 -1.74 13.35
N GLN A 107 9.04 -2.18 14.23
CA GLN A 107 8.78 -2.51 15.63
C GLN A 107 7.88 -1.49 16.38
N PRO A 108 8.13 -0.17 16.34
CA PRO A 108 7.27 0.79 17.04
C PRO A 108 5.84 0.83 16.49
N TYR A 109 5.66 0.59 15.20
CA TYR A 109 4.32 0.50 14.59
C TYR A 109 3.62 -0.80 14.98
N SER A 110 4.36 -1.92 15.06
CA SER A 110 3.83 -3.20 15.54
C SER A 110 3.31 -3.11 16.98
N LYS A 111 4.05 -2.42 17.85
CA LYS A 111 3.65 -2.15 19.22
C LYS A 111 2.40 -1.27 19.29
N LEU A 112 2.39 -0.15 18.57
CA LEU A 112 1.24 0.75 18.49
C LEU A 112 -0.01 0.04 17.96
N ALA A 113 0.14 -0.78 16.92
CA ALA A 113 -0.95 -1.57 16.35
C ALA A 113 -1.51 -2.58 17.35
N SER A 114 -0.63 -3.27 18.09
CA SER A 114 -1.04 -4.26 19.08
C SER A 114 -1.77 -3.65 20.26
N GLU A 115 -1.31 -2.49 20.73
CA GLU A 115 -1.98 -1.70 21.77
C GLU A 115 -3.34 -1.17 21.30
N PHE A 116 -3.43 -0.65 20.08
CA PHE A 116 -4.68 -0.09 19.56
C PHE A 116 -5.74 -1.17 19.26
N LEU A 117 -5.34 -2.27 18.61
CA LEU A 117 -6.24 -3.37 18.23
C LEU A 117 -6.48 -4.36 19.39
N GLN A 118 -5.80 -4.20 20.53
CA GLN A 118 -5.92 -5.07 21.72
C GLN A 118 -5.61 -6.55 21.42
N ARG A 119 -4.70 -6.82 20.48
CA ARG A 119 -4.24 -8.17 20.10
C ARG A 119 -2.81 -8.09 19.56
N GLU A 120 -2.03 -9.16 19.71
CA GLU A 120 -0.69 -9.21 19.12
C GLU A 120 -0.76 -9.22 17.59
N VAL A 121 -0.17 -8.21 16.96
CA VAL A 121 -0.07 -8.09 15.50
C VAL A 121 1.30 -7.59 15.08
N THR A 122 1.81 -8.18 14.00
CA THR A 122 3.01 -7.67 13.33
C THR A 122 2.62 -6.82 12.11
N VAL A 123 3.53 -5.93 11.67
CA VAL A 123 3.32 -5.15 10.44
C VAL A 123 3.21 -6.06 9.20
N PRO A 124 4.06 -7.08 8.99
CA PRO A 124 3.85 -8.07 7.92
C PRO A 124 2.44 -8.69 7.93
N ASP A 125 1.92 -9.09 9.10
CA ASP A 125 0.57 -9.68 9.22
C ASP A 125 -0.52 -8.69 8.80
N LEU A 126 -0.35 -7.42 9.15
CA LEU A 126 -1.27 -6.35 8.74
C LEU A 126 -1.22 -6.14 7.23
N LEU A 127 -0.03 -6.09 6.64
CA LEU A 127 0.14 -5.89 5.19
C LEU A 127 -0.35 -7.10 4.37
N HIS A 128 -0.26 -8.31 4.90
CA HIS A 128 -0.76 -9.53 4.25
C HIS A 128 -2.28 -9.47 3.99
N LYS A 129 -3.03 -8.74 4.81
CA LYS A 129 -4.49 -8.58 4.68
C LYS A 129 -4.92 -7.58 3.61
N ALA A 130 -3.99 -6.97 2.90
CA ALA A 130 -4.32 -6.00 1.87
C ALA A 130 -5.04 -6.66 0.69
N SER A 131 -6.14 -6.03 0.27
CA SER A 131 -6.97 -6.56 -0.83
C SER A 131 -6.33 -6.29 -2.19
N ILE A 132 -5.74 -5.11 -2.37
CA ILE A 132 -5.15 -4.69 -3.66
C ILE A 132 -3.86 -3.90 -3.40
N TRP A 133 -2.83 -4.19 -4.19
CA TRP A 133 -1.58 -3.47 -4.24
C TRP A 133 -1.47 -2.71 -5.56
N LEU A 134 -1.71 -1.41 -5.54
CA LEU A 134 -1.46 -0.53 -6.68
C LEU A 134 -0.01 -0.06 -6.63
N ILE A 135 0.81 -0.64 -7.50
CA ILE A 135 2.25 -0.41 -7.52
C ILE A 135 2.55 0.59 -8.61
N LYS A 136 3.02 1.78 -8.23
CA LYS A 136 3.43 2.86 -9.13
C LYS A 136 4.77 2.53 -9.78
N LEU A 137 4.74 1.57 -10.69
CA LEU A 137 5.91 0.97 -11.30
C LEU A 137 5.63 0.71 -12.78
N ASP A 138 6.64 1.02 -13.60
CA ASP A 138 6.60 0.75 -15.03
C ASP A 138 7.47 -0.47 -15.33
N PHE A 139 6.96 -1.38 -16.16
CA PHE A 139 7.66 -2.60 -16.56
C PHE A 139 8.96 -2.30 -17.31
N VAL A 140 9.09 -1.10 -17.91
CA VAL A 140 10.30 -0.68 -18.63
C VAL A 140 11.45 -0.34 -17.67
N LEU A 141 11.16 0.16 -16.47
CA LEU A 141 12.17 0.68 -15.54
C LEU A 141 12.63 -0.34 -14.50
N HIS A 142 11.97 -1.50 -14.43
CA HIS A 142 12.20 -2.47 -13.37
C HIS A 142 12.41 -3.87 -13.92
N TYR A 143 13.29 -4.60 -13.25
CA TYR A 143 13.62 -5.97 -13.61
C TYR A 143 12.41 -6.90 -13.54
N PRO A 144 12.27 -7.83 -14.51
CA PRO A 144 11.13 -8.72 -14.60
C PRO A 144 11.07 -9.62 -13.37
N ARG A 145 9.91 -9.62 -12.71
CA ARG A 145 9.63 -10.41 -11.51
C ARG A 145 8.20 -10.91 -11.54
N PRO A 146 7.90 -12.03 -10.86
CA PRO A 146 6.53 -12.48 -10.66
C PRO A 146 5.70 -11.40 -9.97
N LEU A 147 4.39 -11.39 -10.25
CA LEU A 147 3.41 -10.54 -9.59
C LEU A 147 2.28 -11.43 -9.08
N MET A 148 1.77 -11.11 -7.90
CA MET A 148 0.59 -11.77 -7.38
C MET A 148 -0.69 -11.22 -8.04
N PRO A 149 -1.79 -12.00 -8.10
CA PRO A 149 -3.04 -11.55 -8.70
C PRO A 149 -3.60 -10.26 -8.08
N ASN A 150 -3.35 -10.00 -6.79
CA ASN A 150 -3.77 -8.78 -6.10
C ASN A 150 -2.83 -7.58 -6.33
N MET A 151 -1.78 -7.72 -7.14
CA MET A 151 -0.84 -6.64 -7.47
C MET A 151 -1.13 -6.10 -8.87
N ILE A 152 -1.33 -4.80 -8.97
CA ILE A 152 -1.65 -4.11 -10.21
C ILE A 152 -0.59 -3.05 -10.44
N LEU A 153 0.14 -3.19 -11.55
CA LEU A 153 1.08 -2.18 -11.98
C LEU A 153 0.34 -0.99 -12.56
N VAL A 154 0.63 0.18 -12.01
CA VAL A 154 -0.06 1.42 -12.30
C VAL A 154 0.97 2.45 -12.74
N SER A 155 1.12 2.62 -14.05
CA SER A 155 1.95 3.68 -14.64
C SER A 155 1.07 4.86 -15.05
N GLY A 156 1.35 6.06 -14.55
CA GLY A 156 0.71 7.29 -15.02
C GLY A 156 -0.82 7.39 -14.84
N VAL A 157 -1.40 6.80 -13.78
CA VAL A 157 -2.86 6.90 -13.56
C VAL A 157 -3.31 8.36 -13.39
N ASN A 158 -4.14 8.78 -14.33
CA ASN A 158 -5.06 9.88 -14.11
C ASN A 158 -6.24 9.41 -13.24
N CYS A 159 -6.79 10.35 -12.49
CA CYS A 159 -7.86 10.18 -11.49
C CYS A 159 -9.05 9.24 -11.87
N PRO A 160 -9.55 9.20 -13.13
CA PRO A 160 -10.66 8.31 -13.50
C PRO A 160 -10.26 6.82 -13.63
N MET A 161 -8.99 6.54 -13.94
CA MET A 161 -8.51 5.19 -14.24
C MET A 161 -8.31 4.36 -12.97
N ALA A 162 -7.85 5.00 -11.87
CA ALA A 162 -7.75 4.36 -10.57
C ALA A 162 -9.11 3.84 -10.07
N CYS A 163 -10.20 4.55 -10.40
CA CYS A 163 -11.55 4.21 -9.99
C CYS A 163 -12.05 2.89 -10.63
N LEU A 164 -11.81 2.71 -11.93
CA LEU A 164 -12.18 1.50 -12.67
C LEU A 164 -11.40 0.28 -12.19
N VAL A 165 -10.09 0.46 -11.97
CA VAL A 165 -9.22 -0.61 -11.47
C VAL A 165 -9.68 -1.11 -10.10
N ILE A 166 -10.04 -0.20 -9.20
CA ILE A 166 -10.53 -0.56 -7.86
C ILE A 166 -11.91 -1.24 -7.94
N SER A 167 -12.83 -0.75 -8.77
CA SER A 167 -14.17 -1.36 -8.91
C SER A 167 -14.12 -2.77 -9.50
N ASP A 168 -13.30 -2.97 -10.53
CA ASP A 168 -13.18 -4.26 -11.21
C ASP A 168 -12.61 -5.33 -10.28
N PHE A 169 -11.61 -4.98 -9.47
CA PHE A 169 -10.96 -5.91 -8.55
C PHE A 169 -11.76 -6.22 -7.30
N LEU A 170 -12.39 -5.20 -6.70
CA LEU A 170 -13.24 -5.45 -5.53
C LEU A 170 -14.53 -6.18 -5.93
N SER A 171 -14.79 -6.40 -7.22
CA SER A 171 -16.08 -6.89 -7.74
C SER A 171 -17.26 -6.04 -7.27
N ILE A 172 -16.98 -4.77 -6.94
CA ILE A 172 -17.99 -3.80 -6.52
C ILE A 172 -18.27 -2.94 -7.74
N PRO A 173 -19.51 -2.88 -8.25
CA PRO A 173 -19.81 -2.02 -9.38
C PRO A 173 -19.42 -0.57 -9.02
N PRO A 174 -18.81 0.20 -9.94
CA PRO A 174 -18.29 1.54 -9.64
C PRO A 174 -19.37 2.49 -9.10
N SER A 175 -20.64 2.21 -9.39
CA SER A 175 -21.81 2.91 -8.86
C SER A 175 -22.10 2.67 -7.37
N SER A 176 -21.59 1.56 -6.81
CA SER A 176 -21.80 1.13 -5.43
C SER A 176 -20.67 1.51 -4.48
N LEU A 177 -19.47 1.78 -4.99
CA LEU A 177 -18.40 2.43 -4.21
C LEU A 177 -18.78 3.88 -3.96
N LYS A 178 -19.18 4.21 -2.73
CA LYS A 178 -19.68 5.54 -2.38
C LYS A 178 -18.65 6.33 -1.60
N LYS A 179 -17.88 5.67 -0.73
CA LYS A 179 -16.94 6.35 0.18
C LYS A 179 -15.64 5.56 0.34
N ILE A 180 -14.57 6.08 -0.24
CA ILE A 180 -13.20 5.62 0.01
C ILE A 180 -12.52 6.62 0.94
N LEU A 181 -11.90 6.11 2.01
CA LEU A 181 -11.09 6.90 2.93
C LEU A 181 -9.65 6.97 2.41
N ASP A 182 -9.17 8.16 2.07
CA ASP A 182 -7.78 8.38 1.64
C ASP A 182 -6.90 8.81 2.81
N VAL A 183 -5.91 7.97 3.14
CA VAL A 183 -4.92 8.14 4.21
C VAL A 183 -3.50 8.21 3.63
N LEU A 184 -3.31 8.69 2.39
CA LEU A 184 -1.98 8.80 1.77
C LEU A 184 -1.09 9.89 2.39
N SER A 185 -1.64 10.78 3.20
CA SER A 185 -0.87 11.82 3.87
C SER A 185 -1.46 12.10 5.25
N CYS A 186 -0.78 11.62 6.30
CA CYS A 186 -1.11 11.82 7.72
C CYS A 186 -1.37 13.28 8.14
N ASN A 187 -1.10 14.27 7.28
CA ASN A 187 -1.35 15.69 7.53
C ASN A 187 -2.69 16.24 6.99
N LYS A 188 -3.46 15.47 6.20
CA LYS A 188 -4.78 15.89 5.68
C LYS A 188 -5.71 14.69 5.50
N LEU A 189 -6.43 14.32 6.55
CA LEU A 189 -7.60 13.40 6.52
C LEU A 189 -8.83 14.00 5.80
N ARG A 190 -8.63 14.80 4.74
CA ARG A 190 -9.65 15.72 4.22
C ARG A 190 -9.99 15.54 2.75
N LYS A 191 -9.90 14.32 2.23
CA LYS A 191 -10.47 13.98 0.92
C LYS A 191 -11.31 12.72 1.03
N TYR A 192 -12.62 12.92 1.19
CA TYR A 192 -13.59 11.91 0.81
C TYR A 192 -13.56 11.82 -0.71
N TRP A 193 -13.19 10.68 -1.26
CA TRP A 193 -13.42 10.41 -2.66
C TRP A 193 -14.85 9.90 -2.79
N SER A 194 -15.78 10.80 -3.06
CA SER A 194 -17.07 10.44 -3.65
C SER A 194 -16.77 10.07 -5.11
N MET A 195 -16.72 8.78 -5.44
CA MET A 195 -16.45 8.32 -6.81
C MET A 195 -17.45 8.88 -7.83
N LYS A 196 -18.63 9.36 -7.39
CA LYS A 196 -19.58 10.08 -8.25
C LYS A 196 -19.05 11.39 -8.83
N ASP A 197 -18.11 12.05 -8.15
CA ASP A 197 -17.58 13.36 -8.57
C ASP A 197 -16.30 13.26 -9.40
N VAL A 198 -15.64 12.10 -9.36
CA VAL A 198 -14.31 11.86 -9.95
C VAL A 198 -14.39 10.94 -11.16
N CYS A 199 -15.36 10.03 -11.17
CA CYS A 199 -15.62 9.09 -12.27
C CYS A 199 -16.80 9.58 -13.14
N ARG A 200 -17.04 10.90 -13.20
CA ARG A 200 -17.89 11.45 -14.26
C ARG A 200 -17.17 11.19 -15.58
N PRO A 201 -17.82 10.52 -16.56
CA PRO A 201 -17.32 10.62 -17.92
C PRO A 201 -17.33 12.12 -18.22
N HIS A 202 -16.18 12.68 -18.62
CA HIS A 202 -16.22 13.91 -19.38
C HIS A 202 -17.06 13.55 -20.61
N SER A 203 -18.34 13.93 -20.60
CA SER A 203 -19.12 13.97 -21.81
C SER A 203 -18.33 14.92 -22.71
N THR A 204 -17.57 14.35 -23.63
CA THR A 204 -17.07 15.08 -24.78
C THR A 204 -18.32 15.60 -25.45
N ARG A 205 -18.62 16.89 -25.21
CA ARG A 205 -19.47 17.67 -26.09
C ARG A 205 -18.84 17.57 -27.47
N ARG A 206 -19.28 16.60 -28.27
CA ARG A 206 -19.35 16.79 -29.73
C ARG A 206 -20.45 17.82 -29.95
N THR A 207 -20.09 19.09 -29.77
CA THR A 207 -20.85 20.20 -30.33
C THR A 207 -20.38 20.40 -31.75
N LYS A 208 -21.27 20.03 -32.69
CA LYS A 208 -21.44 20.46 -34.08
C LYS A 208 -20.20 20.47 -34.98
#